data_AF-A0A930PAR5-F1
#
_entry.id   AF-A0A930PAR5-F1
#
_cell.length_a   1.000
_cell.length_b   1.000
_cell.length_c   1.000
_cell.angle_alpha   90.00
_cell.angle_beta   90.00
_cell.angle_gamma   90.00
#
_symmetry.space_group_name_H-M   'P 1'
#
loop_
_entity.id
_entity.type
_entity.pdbx_description
1 polymer ?
#
loop_
_entity_poly.entity_id
_entity_poly.type
_entity_poly.pdbx_seq_one_letter_code
_entity_poly.pdbx_strand_id
1 'polypeptide(L)' 'PNAPYELQGDVPNVVFPCAALQDGERVAVYYGAADTVVGMAFGYIKDIVEFTKNNSIL' A
#
# COMPACT_ATOMS: atom_id res chain seq x y z
N PRO A 1 -1.74 -6.03 6.81
CA PRO A 1 -3.06 -5.70 7.40
C PRO A 1 -2.91 -5.36 8.88
N ASN A 2 -3.42 -4.22 9.30
CA ASN A 2 -3.41 -3.77 10.70
C ASN A 2 -4.66 -2.96 11.07
N ALA A 3 -5.15 -2.10 10.17
CA ALA A 3 -6.36 -1.34 10.45
C ALA A 3 -7.61 -2.27 10.46
N PRO A 4 -8.66 -1.97 11.25
CA PRO A 4 -9.83 -2.85 11.35
C PRO A 4 -10.48 -3.18 9.99
N TYR A 5 -10.52 -2.22 9.07
CA TYR A 5 -11.07 -2.39 7.72
C TYR A 5 -10.18 -3.25 6.78
N GLU A 6 -8.97 -3.61 7.20
CA GLU A 6 -8.08 -4.55 6.50
C GLU A 6 -8.12 -5.94 7.13
N LEU A 7 -8.49 -6.03 8.41
CA LEU A 7 -8.56 -7.26 9.18
C LEU A 7 -9.91 -7.95 9.04
N GLN A 8 -10.99 -7.20 8.81
CA GLN A 8 -12.35 -7.72 8.73
C GLN A 8 -13.07 -7.22 7.47
N GLY A 9 -13.71 -8.16 6.76
CA GLY A 9 -14.44 -7.94 5.52
C GLY A 9 -14.77 -9.28 4.85
N ASP A 10 -15.15 -9.24 3.57
CA ASP A 10 -15.45 -10.42 2.75
C ASP A 10 -14.27 -11.41 2.70
N VAL A 11 -13.04 -10.89 2.63
CA VAL A 11 -11.80 -11.67 2.77
C VAL A 11 -10.92 -11.04 3.86
N PRO A 12 -10.89 -11.60 5.08
CA PRO A 12 -10.09 -11.06 6.20
C PRO A 12 -8.58 -10.98 5.91
N ASN A 13 -7.91 -10.01 6.54
CA ASN A 13 -6.45 -9.83 6.49
C ASN A 13 -5.88 -9.54 5.09
N VAL A 14 -6.55 -8.68 4.30
CA VAL A 14 -6.11 -8.32 2.94
C VAL A 14 -5.76 -6.84 2.85
N VAL A 15 -4.60 -6.57 2.24
CA VAL A 15 -4.16 -5.28 1.71
C VAL A 15 -3.62 -5.56 0.31
N PHE A 16 -4.37 -5.19 -0.72
CA PHE A 16 -4.05 -5.52 -2.10
C PHE A 16 -3.90 -4.26 -2.96
N PRO A 17 -2.67 -3.81 -3.29
CA PRO A 17 -2.46 -2.58 -4.05
C PRO A 17 -2.89 -2.75 -5.52
N CYS A 18 -3.65 -1.77 -6.04
CA CYS A 18 -4.23 -1.83 -7.39
C CYS A 18 -3.81 -0.66 -8.29
N ALA A 19 -3.53 0.52 -7.72
CA ALA A 19 -3.14 1.70 -8.48
C ALA A 19 -2.22 2.61 -7.65
N ALA A 20 -1.39 3.39 -8.33
CA ALA A 20 -0.59 4.44 -7.71
C ALA A 20 -0.67 5.72 -8.56
N LEU A 21 -0.90 6.85 -7.90
CA LEU A 21 -0.74 8.18 -8.48
C LEU A 21 0.54 8.80 -7.93
N GLN A 22 1.33 9.41 -8.81
CA GLN A 22 2.56 10.10 -8.43
C GLN A 22 2.46 11.58 -8.82
N ASP A 23 2.82 12.45 -7.88
CA ASP A 23 2.99 13.89 -8.11
C ASP A 23 4.35 14.32 -7.55
N GLY A 24 5.28 14.60 -8.46
CA GLY A 24 6.68 14.83 -8.11
C GLY A 24 7.26 13.65 -7.33
N GLU A 25 7.64 13.89 -6.07
CA GLU A 25 8.18 12.84 -5.19
C GLU A 25 7.11 12.10 -4.40
N ARG A 26 5.89 12.64 -4.31
CA ARG A 26 4.81 12.05 -3.52
C ARG A 26 4.11 10.96 -4.30
N VAL A 27 3.78 9.87 -3.62
CA VAL A 27 3.04 8.74 -4.16
C VAL A 27 1.82 8.48 -3.28
N ALA A 28 0.66 8.31 -3.90
CA ALA A 28 -0.55 7.80 -3.29
C ALA A 28 -0.88 6.42 -3.87
N VAL A 29 -0.86 5.38 -3.05
CA VAL A 29 -1.16 4.00 -3.45
C VAL A 29 -2.58 3.65 -3.00
N TYR A 30 -3.44 3.33 -3.95
CA TYR A 30 -4.78 2.81 -3.71
C TYR A 30 -4.74 1.29 -3.60
N TYR A 31 -5.40 0.76 -2.59
CA TYR A 31 -5.44 -0.68 -2.32
C TYR A 31 -6.83 -1.16 -1.91
N GLY A 32 -7.18 -2.39 -2.27
CA GLY A 32 -8.33 -3.09 -1.71
C GLY A 32 -8.03 -3.54 -0.29
N ALA A 33 -8.94 -3.30 0.65
CA ALA A 33 -8.85 -3.72 2.03
C ALA A 33 -9.97 -4.70 2.36
N ALA A 34 -9.57 -5.88 2.82
CA ALA A 34 -10.43 -7.00 3.16
C ALA A 34 -11.47 -7.39 2.06
N ASP A 35 -11.15 -7.19 0.78
CA ASP A 35 -12.06 -7.30 -0.38
C ASP A 35 -13.40 -6.56 -0.20
N THR A 36 -13.42 -5.51 0.64
CA THR A 36 -14.65 -4.83 1.07
C THR A 36 -14.63 -3.34 0.78
N VAL A 37 -13.49 -2.68 1.03
CA VAL A 37 -13.36 -1.22 0.86
C VAL A 37 -12.07 -0.86 0.12
N VAL A 38 -11.99 0.39 -0.36
CA VAL A 38 -10.77 0.95 -0.94
C VAL A 38 -10.06 1.80 0.11
N GLY A 39 -8.80 1.49 0.37
CA GLY A 39 -7.88 2.26 1.19
C GLY A 39 -6.86 3.04 0.36
N MET A 40 -6.15 3.97 1.01
CA MET A 40 -5.07 4.74 0.41
C MET A 40 -3.91 4.89 1.38
N ALA A 41 -2.68 4.70 0.90
CA ALA A 41 -1.45 4.95 1.62
C ALA A 41 -0.59 5.99 0.88
N PHE A 42 0.22 6.74 1.63
CA PHE A 42 1.10 7.77 1.07
C PHE A 42 2.57 7.44 1.36
N GLY A 43 3.45 7.89 0.48
CA GLY A 43 4.89 7.82 0.66
C GLY A 43 5.65 8.71 -0.32
N TYR A 44 6.98 8.66 -0.26
CA TYR A 44 7.84 9.31 -1.23
C TYR A 44 8.56 8.26 -2.08
N ILE A 45 8.63 8.49 -3.39
CA ILE A 45 9.23 7.53 -4.33
C ILE A 45 10.72 7.28 -4.02
N LYS A 46 11.43 8.31 -3.58
CA LYS A 46 12.84 8.21 -3.17
C LYS A 46 13.02 7.25 -1.99
N ASP A 47 12.23 7.43 -0.95
CA ASP A 47 12.26 6.60 0.26
C ASP A 47 11.92 5.14 -0.06
N ILE A 48 10.92 4.91 -0.92
CA ILE A 48 10.53 3.56 -1.36
C ILE A 48 11.70 2.88 -2.09
N VAL A 49 12.32 3.55 -3.06
CA VAL A 49 13.44 3.00 -3.83
C VAL A 49 14.66 2.75 -2.94
N GLU A 50 14.97 3.66 -2.03
CA GLU A 50 16.07 3.52 -1.09
C GLU A 50 15.83 2.35 -0.12
N PHE A 51 14.61 2.22 0.41
CA PHE A 51 14.20 1.07 1.22
C PHE A 51 14.39 -0.24 0.44
N THR A 52 13.95 -0.31 -0.83
CA THR A 52 14.12 -1.51 -1.66
C THR A 52 15.59 -1.87 -1.85
N LYS A 53 16.46 -0.90 -2.12
CA LYS A 53 17.91 -1.15 -2.30
C LYS A 53 18.57 -1.64 -1.00
N ASN A 54 18.26 -1.00 0.12
CA ASN A 54 18.85 -1.31 1.41
C ASN A 54 18.36 -2.65 1.98
N ASN A 55 17.18 -3.11 1.55
CA ASN A 55 16.57 -4.38 1.97
C ASN A 55 16.45 -5.36 0.81
N SER A 56 17.31 -5.24 -0.21
CA SER A 56 17.33 -6.17 -1.34
C SER A 56 17.63 -7.57 -0.83
N ILE A 57 16.81 -8.54 -1.26
CA ILE A 57 17.04 -9.98 -1.04
C ILE A 57 17.62 -10.67 -2.28
N LEU A 58 17.95 -9.88 -3.30
CA LEU A 58 18.73 -10.26 -4.47
C LEU A 58 20.20 -9.94 -4.26
#